data_AF-A0A2S0M117-F1
#
_entry.id   AF-A0A2S0M117-F1
#
_cell.length_a   1.000
_cell.length_b   1.000
_cell.length_c   1.000
_cell.angle_alpha   90.00
_cell.angle_beta   90.00
_cell.angle_gamma   90.00
#
_symmetry.space_group_name_H-M   'P 1'
#
loop_
_entity.id
_entity.type
_entity.pdbx_description
1 polymer ?
#
loop_
_entity_poly.entity_id
_entity_poly.type
_entity_poly.pdbx_seq_one_letter_code
_entity_poly.pdbx_strand_id
1 'polypeptide(L)'
;MSSPKPEGRTFQSRHYPATLREILAAQNEGAQAVNDNLPPVVCPYRGTSEREIFLAEMWHRGYRHRQQIIRAATSADTTRQTP
;
A
#
# COMPACT_ATOMS: atom_id res chain seq x y z
N MET A 1 -16.75 36.06 -25.67
CA MET A 1 -15.57 35.30 -25.21
C MET A 1 -16.06 33.92 -24.80
N SER A 2 -15.87 32.92 -25.66
CA SER A 2 -16.35 31.55 -25.43
C SER A 2 -15.30 30.77 -24.66
N SER A 3 -15.65 30.30 -23.46
CA SER A 3 -14.81 29.40 -22.67
C SER A 3 -14.56 28.11 -23.46
N PRO A 4 -13.31 27.62 -23.54
CA PRO A 4 -13.04 26.34 -24.19
C PRO A 4 -13.74 25.22 -23.41
N LYS A 5 -14.55 24.43 -24.13
CA LYS A 5 -15.11 23.17 -23.64
C LYS A 5 -13.96 22.30 -23.14
N PRO A 6 -14.07 21.65 -21.97
CA PRO A 6 -13.09 20.67 -21.56
C PRO A 6 -13.18 19.51 -22.55
N GLU A 7 -12.23 19.47 -23.49
CA GLU A 7 -12.01 18.33 -24.36
C GLU A 7 -11.82 17.10 -23.48
N GLY A 8 -12.57 16.06 -23.80
CA GLY A 8 -12.60 14.82 -23.03
C GLY A 8 -11.20 14.26 -22.92
N ARG A 9 -10.55 14.47 -21.77
CA ARG A 9 -9.59 13.50 -21.27
C ARG A 9 -10.39 12.24 -21.09
N THR A 10 -10.31 11.37 -22.09
CA THR A 10 -10.68 9.97 -21.94
C THR A 10 -9.98 9.53 -20.65
N PHE A 11 -10.79 9.27 -19.63
CA PHE A 11 -10.34 8.66 -18.40
C PHE A 11 -9.94 7.26 -18.84
N GLN A 12 -8.73 7.12 -19.40
CA GLN A 12 -8.12 5.83 -19.66
C GLN A 12 -8.10 5.18 -18.28
N SER A 13 -9.08 4.32 -18.03
CA SER A 13 -9.13 3.47 -16.87
C SER A 13 -7.84 2.69 -16.92
N ARG A 14 -6.83 3.16 -16.18
CA ARG A 14 -5.59 2.43 -15.95
C ARG A 14 -6.03 1.14 -15.27
N HIS A 15 -6.25 0.10 -16.06
CA HIS A 15 -6.63 -1.21 -15.55
C HIS A 15 -5.41 -1.71 -14.79
N TYR A 16 -5.50 -1.66 -13.47
CA TYR A 16 -4.49 -2.28 -12.63
C TYR A 16 -4.42 -3.78 -12.95
N PRO A 17 -3.24 -4.41 -12.86
CA PRO A 17 -3.08 -5.85 -13.10
C PRO A 17 -3.89 -6.74 -12.14
N ALA A 18 -4.46 -6.16 -11.08
CA ALA A 18 -5.33 -6.80 -10.11
C ALA A 18 -6.57 -5.96 -9.83
N THR A 19 -7.63 -6.60 -9.34
CA THR A 19 -8.84 -5.91 -8.89
C THR A 19 -8.58 -5.07 -7.65
N LEU A 20 -9.39 -4.02 -7.44
CA LEU A 20 -9.30 -3.19 -6.22
C LEU A 20 -9.38 -4.03 -4.93
N ARG A 21 -10.23 -5.07 -4.92
CA ARG A 21 -10.36 -5.97 -3.77
C ARG A 21 -9.04 -6.68 -3.45
N GLU A 22 -8.35 -7.18 -4.46
CA GLU A 22 -7.07 -7.88 -4.29
C GLU A 22 -5.96 -6.91 -3.87
N ILE A 23 -5.96 -5.69 -4.42
CA ILE A 23 -5.04 -4.62 -4.01
C ILE A 23 -5.18 -4.31 -2.53
N LEU A 24 -6.42 -4.09 -2.07
CA LEU A 24 -6.70 -3.78 -0.67
C LEU A 24 -6.39 -4.97 0.25
N ALA A 25 -6.70 -6.19 -0.20
CA ALA A 25 -6.36 -7.41 0.55
C ALA A 25 -4.84 -7.53 0.74
N ALA A 26 -4.05 -7.41 -0.33
CA ALA A 26 -2.59 -7.48 -0.25
C ALA A 26 -2.02 -6.42 0.69
N GLN A 27 -2.50 -5.17 0.63
CA GLN A 27 -2.07 -4.10 1.55
C GLN A 27 -2.41 -4.44 3.01
N ASN A 28 -3.62 -4.94 3.27
CA ASN A 28 -4.04 -5.31 4.62
C ASN A 28 -3.23 -6.49 5.16
N GLU A 29 -2.97 -7.52 4.35
CA GLU A 29 -2.12 -8.65 4.71
C GLU A 29 -0.69 -8.20 5.04
N GLY A 30 -0.13 -7.28 4.25
CA GLY A 30 1.20 -6.73 4.52
C GLY A 30 1.25 -5.95 5.83
N ALA A 31 0.23 -5.13 6.11
CA ALA A 31 0.11 -4.44 7.38
C ALA A 31 -0.05 -5.42 8.55
N GLN A 32 -0.83 -6.50 8.38
CA GLN A 32 -1.05 -7.50 9.40
C GLN A 32 0.23 -8.29 9.72
N ALA A 33 1.04 -8.62 8.72
CA ALA A 33 2.32 -9.29 8.94
C ALA A 33 3.27 -8.50 9.87
N VAL A 34 3.21 -7.16 9.84
CA VAL A 34 3.95 -6.33 10.80
C VAL A 34 3.39 -6.49 12.22
N ASN A 35 2.07 -6.50 12.39
CA ASN A 35 1.44 -6.71 13.68
C ASN A 35 1.79 -8.10 14.26
N ASP A 36 1.93 -9.09 13.39
CA ASP A 36 2.30 -10.47 13.74
C ASP A 36 3.81 -10.68 13.91
N ASN A 37 4.63 -9.61 13.80
CA ASN A 37 6.08 -9.64 13.86
C ASN A 37 6.75 -10.57 12.83
N LEU A 38 6.14 -10.74 11.66
CA LEU A 38 6.67 -11.56 10.58
C LEU A 38 7.62 -10.74 9.69
N PRO A 39 8.72 -11.34 9.20
CA PRO A 39 9.67 -10.64 8.32
C PRO A 39 9.10 -10.45 6.91
N PRO A 40 9.55 -9.44 6.14
CA PRO A 40 8.99 -9.12 4.83
C PRO A 40 9.14 -10.23 3.78
N VAL A 41 10.07 -11.18 3.99
CA VAL A 41 10.27 -12.34 3.12
C VAL A 41 9.09 -13.31 3.11
N VAL A 42 8.17 -13.23 4.08
CA VAL A 42 6.96 -14.09 4.11
C VAL A 42 5.88 -13.65 3.12
N CYS A 43 6.11 -12.59 2.33
CA CYS A 43 5.18 -12.16 1.28
C CYS A 43 4.71 -13.37 0.45
N PRO A 44 3.38 -13.63 0.37
CA PRO A 44 2.84 -14.82 -0.29
C PRO A 44 2.83 -14.69 -1.82
N TYR A 45 2.89 -13.47 -2.34
CA TYR A 45 2.88 -13.18 -3.77
C TYR A 45 4.30 -13.36 -4.35
N ARG A 46 4.59 -14.55 -4.88
CA ARG A 46 5.95 -14.95 -5.34
C ARG A 46 6.04 -15.37 -6.81
N GLY A 47 4.97 -15.23 -7.58
CA GLY A 47 4.96 -15.61 -8.99
C GLY A 47 5.53 -14.54 -9.93
N THR A 48 5.61 -14.88 -11.21
CA THR A 48 6.19 -14.04 -12.26
C THR A 48 5.15 -13.32 -13.10
N SER A 49 3.86 -13.54 -12.85
CA SER A 49 2.81 -12.82 -13.58
C SER A 49 2.78 -11.34 -13.16
N GLU A 50 2.42 -10.46 -14.09
CA GLU A 50 2.28 -9.02 -13.83
C GLU A 50 1.34 -8.76 -12.64
N ARG A 51 0.25 -9.55 -12.55
CA ARG A 51 -0.69 -9.51 -11.43
C ARG A 51 -0.02 -9.85 -10.10
N GLU A 52 0.77 -10.91 -10.02
CA GLU A 52 1.43 -11.32 -8.78
C GLU A 52 2.54 -10.36 -8.36
N ILE A 53 3.34 -9.86 -9.31
CA ILE A 53 4.35 -8.84 -9.07
C ILE A 53 3.67 -7.59 -8.48
N PHE A 54 2.58 -7.15 -9.10
CA PHE A 54 1.83 -5.98 -8.63
C PHE A 54 1.23 -6.20 -7.24
N LEU A 55 0.66 -7.37 -6.94
CA LEU A 55 0.15 -7.69 -5.60
C LEU A 55 1.27 -7.78 -4.56
N ALA A 56 2.45 -8.29 -4.90
CA ALA A 56 3.62 -8.28 -4.03
C ALA A 56 4.03 -6.84 -3.67
N GLU A 57 4.02 -5.92 -4.64
CA GLU A 57 4.27 -4.51 -4.37
C GLU A 57 3.24 -3.90 -3.43
N MET A 58 1.95 -4.20 -3.63
CA MET A 58 0.87 -3.72 -2.77
C MET A 58 0.99 -4.26 -1.34
N TRP A 59 1.38 -5.54 -1.19
CA TRP A 59 1.69 -6.13 0.10
C TRP A 59 2.83 -5.40 0.80
N HIS A 60 3.96 -5.17 0.12
CA HIS A 60 5.09 -4.44 0.68
C HIS A 60 4.76 -2.98 1.01
N ARG A 61 3.84 -2.34 0.27
CA ARG A 61 3.33 -0.99 0.62
C ARG A 61 2.60 -1.00 1.96
N GLY A 62 1.67 -1.93 2.16
CA GLY A 62 0.96 -2.08 3.44
C GLY A 62 1.90 -2.35 4.60
N TYR A 63 2.86 -3.26 4.40
CA TYR A 63 3.90 -3.59 5.38
C TYR A 63 4.71 -2.36 5.80
N ARG A 64 5.30 -1.64 4.84
CA ARG A 64 6.11 -0.43 5.15
C ARG A 64 5.27 0.67 5.80
N HIS A 65 4.04 0.87 5.34
CA HIS A 65 3.15 1.88 5.91
C HIS A 65 2.85 1.58 7.38
N ARG A 66 2.57 0.32 7.73
CA ARG A 66 2.34 -0.07 9.13
C ARG A 66 3.59 0.09 10.00
N GLN A 67 4.77 -0.26 9.49
CA GLN A 67 6.03 0.00 10.20
C GLN A 67 6.24 1.48 10.48
N GLN A 68 5.92 2.37 9.52
CA GLN A 68 6.01 3.81 9.71
C GLN A 68 5.06 4.31 10.80
N ILE A 69 3.81 3.82 10.82
CA ILE A 69 2.83 4.16 11.87
C ILE A 69 3.34 3.75 13.25
N ILE A 70 3.85 2.52 13.40
CA ILE A 70 4.39 2.04 14.68
C ILE A 70 5.58 2.88 15.13
N ARG A 71 6.54 3.14 14.22
CA ARG A 71 7.69 4.00 14.52
C ARG A 71 7.27 5.40 14.95
N ALA A 72 6.30 6.00 14.26
CA ALA A 72 5.80 7.32 14.60
C ALA A 72 5.11 7.35 15.98
N ALA A 73 4.35 6.30 16.32
CA ALA A 73 3.73 6.17 17.64
C ALA A 73 4.78 6.03 18.75
N THR A 74 5.81 5.21 18.56
CA THR A 74 6.92 5.05 19.51
C THR A 74 7.71 6.35 19.72
N SER A 75 7.98 7.08 18.64
CA SER A 75 8.67 8.38 18.74
C SER A 75 7.83 9.44 19.45
N ALA A 76 6.51 9.46 19.23
CA ALA A 76 5.61 10.44 19.87
C ALA A 76 5.48 10.23 21.39
N ASP A 77 5.62 8.98 21.87
CA ASP A 77 5.55 8.64 23.29
C ASP A 77 6.83 9.05 24.03
N THR A 78 7.98 8.99 23.35
CA THR A 78 9.28 9.42 23.90
C THR A 78 9.31 10.93 24.21
N THR A 79 8.60 11.74 23.43
CA THR A 79 8.57 13.21 23.61
C THR A 79 7.63 13.66 24.75
N ARG A 80 6.73 12.81 25.22
CA ARG A 80 5.79 13.14 26.32
C ARG A 80 6.31 12.79 27.71
N GLN A 81 7.48 12.15 27.81
CA GLN A 81 8.05 11.65 29.07
C GLN A 81 9.26 12.45 29.58
N THR A 82 9.57 13.62 28.99
CA THR A 82 10.62 14.50 29.53
C THR A 82 10.05 15.40 30.62
N PRO A 83 10.53 15.34 31.88
CA PRO A 83 10.11 16.23 32.97
C PRO A 83 10.59 17.68 32.80
#